data_AF-A0A2P6NGY9-F1
#
_entry.id   AF-A0A2P6NGY9-F1
#
_cell.length_a   1.000
_cell.length_b   1.000
_cell.length_c   1.000
_cell.angle_alpha   90.00
_cell.angle_beta   90.00
_cell.angle_gamma   90.00
#
_symmetry.space_group_name_H-M   'P 1'
#
loop_
_entity.id
_entity.type
_entity.pdbx_description
1 polymer ?
#
loop_
_entity_poly.entity_id
_entity_poly.type
_entity_poly.pdbx_seq_one_letter_code
_entity_poly.pdbx_strand_id
1 'polypeptide(L)'
;MCIRRGLNNNSYNYRSVVAFSDNISNADALFLSKIVFAELGFYNRRQESNSVVKLSKFEGNIETGERYGVISWKAALAQAQRIHKEDLAAKQMATDQTNSKYTSSLDEVTKQTQNLMRDLKAENKKHIEDLNAKHKDLNAKYEDLNTEHKKMNAKHEEDMQDLKAEHKRRIEDLNTEHKMMNAKHERDMQDLNAEIKKHIENLNAKNAEHKESMQILQTLISNQKNALLLGDLVSDFQLAVAQGCEQDFEFKLPAKTVDRRMKEIKRGRNIIAHPRDSSEFTAENLNAVLQTQGISEEHRKIGLKCVELLFNKDHSFWEELNTK
;
A
#
# COMPACT_ATOMS: atom_id res chain seq x y z
N MET A 1 7.34 -2.75 -4.84
CA MET A 1 7.17 -2.09 -6.16
C MET A 1 7.22 -0.58 -5.92
N CYS A 2 8.43 -0.01 -5.88
CA CYS A 2 8.63 1.41 -5.58
C CYS A 2 8.98 2.14 -6.88
N ILE A 3 8.09 3.03 -7.32
CA ILE A 3 8.28 3.87 -8.51
C ILE A 3 9.21 5.02 -8.14
N ARG A 4 10.39 5.01 -8.76
CA ARG A 4 11.44 6.03 -8.64
C ARG A 4 11.01 7.27 -9.42
N ARG A 5 10.73 8.38 -8.72
CA ARG A 5 10.56 9.71 -9.34
C ARG A 5 11.94 10.24 -9.75
N GLY A 6 12.20 10.28 -11.06
CA GLY A 6 13.27 11.07 -11.64
C GLY A 6 12.77 12.48 -11.92
N LEU A 7 13.18 13.45 -11.12
CA LEU A 7 13.03 14.87 -11.40
C LEU A 7 14.19 15.31 -12.29
N ASN A 8 13.93 15.47 -13.59
CA ASN A 8 14.84 16.14 -14.51
C ASN A 8 14.60 17.65 -14.40
N ASN A 9 15.50 18.33 -13.68
CA ASN A 9 15.67 19.78 -13.76
C ASN A 9 16.50 20.09 -15.01
N ASN A 10 15.83 20.40 -16.13
CA ASN A 10 16.45 21.16 -17.22
C ASN A 10 16.01 22.62 -17.11
N SER A 11 16.91 23.45 -16.60
CA SER A 11 16.85 24.90 -16.65
C SER A 11 16.91 25.37 -18.10
N TYR A 12 15.86 26.05 -18.54
CA TYR A 12 15.84 26.75 -19.82
C TYR A 12 16.78 27.95 -19.75
N ASN A 13 17.86 27.88 -20.52
CA ASN A 13 18.72 29.00 -20.87
C ASN A 13 17.94 30.00 -21.73
N TYR A 14 17.77 31.22 -21.24
CA TYR A 14 17.40 32.37 -22.09
C TYR A 14 18.57 32.71 -23.00
N ARG A 15 18.59 32.12 -24.20
CA ARG A 15 19.38 32.63 -25.34
C ARG A 15 18.47 33.56 -26.13
N SER A 16 18.74 34.86 -26.04
CA SER A 16 18.25 35.88 -26.96
C SER A 16 18.83 35.60 -28.35
N VAL A 17 18.14 34.77 -29.12
CA VAL A 17 18.33 34.69 -30.57
C VAL A 17 17.53 35.84 -31.16
N VAL A 18 18.21 36.91 -31.54
CA VAL A 18 17.69 37.86 -32.53
C VAL A 18 17.66 37.08 -33.85
N ALA A 19 16.53 36.43 -34.11
CA ALA A 19 16.21 35.90 -35.42
C ALA A 19 15.85 37.08 -36.31
N PHE A 20 16.82 37.57 -37.08
CA PHE A 20 16.47 38.25 -38.32
C PHE A 20 15.77 37.21 -39.20
N SER A 21 14.54 37.52 -39.61
CA SER A 21 13.72 36.63 -40.43
C SER A 21 14.38 36.45 -41.80
N ASP A 22 14.72 35.20 -42.14
CA ASP A 22 15.15 34.75 -43.47
C ASP A 22 14.00 34.76 -44.51
N ASN A 23 13.03 35.66 -44.38
CA ASN A 23 11.89 35.78 -45.29
C ASN A 23 11.87 37.15 -45.99
N ILE A 24 13.00 37.54 -46.58
CA ILE A 24 12.96 38.42 -47.74
C ILE A 24 12.98 37.48 -48.94
N SER A 25 11.83 37.36 -49.61
CA SER A 25 11.71 36.53 -50.80
C SER A 25 12.72 37.00 -51.85
N ASN A 26 13.31 36.08 -52.62
CA ASN A 26 14.21 36.42 -53.73
C ASN A 26 13.60 37.42 -54.74
N ALA A 27 12.28 37.65 -54.70
CA ALA A 27 11.60 38.65 -55.52
C ALA A 27 11.87 40.10 -55.06
N ASP A 28 12.04 40.34 -53.76
CA ASP A 28 12.24 41.70 -53.21
C ASP A 28 13.68 42.19 -53.44
N ALA A 29 14.66 41.27 -53.42
CA ALA A 29 16.05 41.57 -53.77
C ALA A 29 16.24 41.89 -55.27
N LEU A 30 15.42 41.30 -56.15
CA LEU A 30 15.41 41.59 -57.59
C LEU A 30 14.74 42.92 -57.94
N PHE A 31 13.82 43.40 -57.10
CA PHE A 31 13.15 44.69 -57.31
C PHE A 31 14.06 45.86 -56.94
N LEU A 32 14.80 45.75 -55.83
CA LEU A 32 15.76 46.78 -55.41
C LEU A 32 16.98 46.86 -56.34
N SER A 33 17.44 45.74 -56.93
CA SER A 33 18.56 45.79 -57.89
C SER A 33 18.18 46.47 -59.22
N LYS A 34 16.91 46.35 -59.66
CA LYS A 34 16.43 47.02 -60.88
C LYS A 34 16.28 48.54 -60.72
N ILE A 35 15.97 49.03 -59.52
CA ILE A 35 15.88 50.48 -59.26
C ILE A 35 17.28 51.11 -59.28
N VAL A 36 18.28 50.44 -58.70
CA VAL A 36 19.67 50.93 -58.67
C VAL A 36 20.32 50.92 -60.07
N PHE A 37 19.95 49.99 -60.96
CA PHE A 37 20.45 49.99 -62.34
C PHE A 37 19.76 51.00 -63.26
N ALA A 38 18.57 51.50 -62.92
CA ALA A 38 17.89 52.52 -63.71
C ALA A 38 18.48 53.93 -63.50
N GLU A 39 19.00 54.25 -62.30
CA GLU A 39 19.62 55.55 -62.01
C GLU A 39 21.06 55.69 -62.54
N LEU A 40 21.77 54.60 -62.78
CA LEU A 40 23.15 54.63 -63.30
C LEU A 40 23.24 54.51 -64.84
N GLY A 41 22.13 54.26 -65.54
CA GLY A 41 22.10 54.03 -66.99
C GLY A 41 21.95 55.27 -67.88
N PHE A 42 21.71 56.46 -67.33
CA PHE A 42 21.37 57.67 -68.09
C PHE A 42 22.52 58.68 -68.29
N TYR A 43 23.77 58.23 -68.20
CA TYR A 43 24.96 59.05 -68.46
C TYR A 43 25.81 58.47 -69.59
N ASN A 44 25.26 58.30 -70.80
CA ASN A 44 26.04 58.35 -72.05
C ASN A 44 25.18 58.14 -73.30
N ARG A 45 24.73 59.25 -73.91
CA ARG A 45 24.66 59.45 -75.37
C ARG A 45 24.00 60.80 -75.69
N ARG A 46 24.72 61.90 -75.45
CA ARG A 46 24.63 63.06 -76.33
C ARG A 46 25.78 62.96 -77.31
N GLN A 47 25.56 62.27 -78.42
CA GLN A 47 26.32 62.61 -79.62
C GLN A 47 25.81 63.98 -80.06
N GLU A 48 26.56 65.02 -79.70
CA GLU A 48 26.51 66.27 -80.44
C GLU A 48 27.03 65.97 -81.84
N SER A 49 26.11 65.64 -82.74
CA SER A 49 26.33 65.77 -84.18
C SER A 49 26.57 67.25 -84.46
N ASN A 50 27.82 67.68 -84.34
CA ASN A 50 28.32 68.89 -84.97
C ASN A 50 28.07 68.75 -86.47
N SER A 51 26.92 69.24 -86.93
CA SER A 51 26.70 69.53 -88.34
C SER A 51 27.63 70.69 -88.69
N VAL A 52 28.88 70.35 -89.02
CA VAL A 52 29.80 71.23 -89.72
C VAL A 52 29.09 71.66 -91.00
N VAL A 53 28.59 72.89 -91.02
CA VAL A 53 28.16 73.56 -92.24
C VAL A 53 29.41 73.64 -93.12
N LYS A 54 29.51 72.74 -94.10
CA LYS A 54 30.47 72.87 -95.20
C LYS A 54 30.11 74.14 -95.96
N LEU A 55 30.76 75.25 -95.61
CA LEU A 55 30.87 76.41 -96.48
C LEU A 55 31.69 75.97 -97.69
N SER A 56 30.99 75.61 -98.76
CA SER A 56 31.60 75.50 -100.08
C SER A 56 32.10 76.89 -100.47
N LYS A 57 33.40 76.97 -100.78
CA LYS A 57 34.06 78.13 -101.37
C LYS A 57 33.22 78.64 -102.55
N PHE A 58 32.64 79.82 -102.41
CA PHE A 58 32.11 80.60 -103.53
C PHE A 58 33.22 81.58 -103.96
N GLU A 59 34.22 81.07 -104.68
CA GLU A 59 35.16 81.91 -105.44
C GLU A 59 34.48 82.28 -106.76
N GLY A 60 33.71 83.37 -106.74
CA GLY A 60 33.09 83.98 -107.91
C GLY A 60 33.51 85.44 -108.02
N ASN A 61 34.14 85.79 -109.14
CA ASN A 61 34.69 87.10 -109.49
C ASN A 61 33.79 88.27 -109.10
N ILE A 62 34.33 89.19 -108.30
CA ILE A 62 33.74 90.48 -107.98
C ILE A 62 34.39 91.51 -108.90
N GLU A 63 33.88 91.62 -110.12
CA GLU A 63 34.03 92.84 -110.90
C GLU A 63 32.67 93.14 -111.54
N THR A 64 32.10 94.29 -111.13
CA THR A 64 30.81 94.88 -111.56
C THR A 64 29.53 94.31 -110.92
N GLY A 65 29.21 94.78 -109.69
CA GLY A 65 27.94 94.41 -109.03
C GLY A 65 27.59 95.18 -107.75
N GLU A 66 28.07 96.41 -107.55
CA GLU A 66 28.06 97.07 -106.23
C GLU A 66 26.74 97.69 -105.75
N ARG A 67 25.61 97.52 -106.43
CA ARG A 67 24.30 98.01 -105.92
C ARG A 67 23.17 96.99 -105.84
N TYR A 68 23.34 95.78 -106.36
CA TYR A 68 22.34 94.70 -106.24
C TYR A 68 22.66 93.69 -105.11
N GLY A 69 23.89 93.67 -104.56
CA GLY A 69 24.28 92.74 -103.48
C GLY A 69 23.78 93.10 -102.08
N VAL A 70 23.64 94.40 -101.74
CA VAL A 70 23.31 94.83 -100.36
C VAL A 70 21.83 94.62 -100.00
N ILE A 71 20.92 94.67 -100.99
CA ILE A 71 19.49 94.37 -100.79
C ILE A 71 19.28 92.86 -100.58
N SER A 72 20.12 92.01 -101.18
CA SER A 72 20.09 90.55 -101.07
C SER A 72 20.42 90.06 -99.64
N TRP A 73 21.42 90.63 -98.98
CA TRP A 73 21.85 90.18 -97.64
C TRP A 73 20.85 90.51 -96.52
N LYS A 74 20.20 91.68 -96.56
CA LYS A 74 19.17 92.04 -95.56
C LYS A 74 17.93 91.13 -95.67
N ALA A 75 17.53 90.78 -96.89
CA ALA A 75 16.44 89.84 -97.12
C ALA A 75 16.80 88.42 -96.65
N ALA A 76 18.02 87.96 -96.94
CA ALA A 76 18.52 86.67 -96.47
C ALA A 76 18.60 86.59 -94.93
N LEU A 77 19.07 87.65 -94.26
CA LEU A 77 19.11 87.72 -92.80
C LEU A 77 17.70 87.70 -92.18
N ALA A 78 16.77 88.46 -92.73
CA ALA A 78 15.37 88.46 -92.28
C ALA A 78 14.70 87.08 -92.47
N GLN A 79 15.03 86.39 -93.57
CA GLN A 79 14.55 85.03 -93.82
C GLN A 79 15.17 84.03 -92.84
N ALA A 80 16.48 84.10 -92.57
CA ALA A 80 17.14 83.25 -91.58
C ALA A 80 16.58 83.47 -90.16
N GLN A 81 16.28 84.72 -89.78
CA GLN A 81 15.64 85.03 -88.51
C GLN A 81 14.20 84.49 -88.42
N ARG A 82 13.43 84.54 -89.51
CA ARG A 82 12.10 83.90 -89.57
C ARG A 82 12.21 82.39 -89.41
N ILE A 83 13.09 81.74 -90.16
CA ILE A 83 13.33 80.29 -90.08
C ILE A 83 13.77 79.89 -88.67
N HIS A 84 14.67 80.64 -88.03
CA HIS A 84 15.11 80.37 -86.66
C HIS A 84 13.96 80.54 -85.64
N LYS A 85 13.10 81.56 -85.82
CA LYS A 85 11.92 81.76 -84.96
C LYS A 85 10.89 80.64 -85.14
N GLU A 86 10.69 80.18 -86.38
CA GLU A 86 9.81 79.06 -86.71
C GLU A 86 10.35 77.73 -86.15
N ASP A 87 11.67 77.48 -86.26
CA ASP A 87 12.32 76.31 -85.66
C ASP A 87 12.21 76.31 -84.13
N LEU A 88 12.43 77.46 -83.48
CA LEU A 88 12.21 77.60 -82.04
C LEU A 88 10.75 77.36 -81.65
N ALA A 89 9.79 77.88 -82.41
CA ALA A 89 8.38 77.66 -82.16
C ALA A 89 7.98 76.19 -82.35
N ALA A 90 8.51 75.53 -83.39
CA ALA A 90 8.28 74.11 -83.64
C ALA A 90 8.90 73.24 -82.52
N LYS A 91 10.11 73.55 -82.06
CA LYS A 91 10.75 72.89 -80.92
C LYS A 91 9.92 73.07 -79.64
N GLN A 92 9.43 74.28 -79.37
CA GLN A 92 8.58 74.54 -78.23
C GLN A 92 7.27 73.74 -78.29
N MET A 93 6.58 73.75 -79.45
CA MET A 93 5.36 72.95 -79.63
C MET A 93 5.61 71.45 -79.44
N ALA A 94 6.75 70.93 -79.93
CA ALA A 94 7.12 69.54 -79.74
C ALA A 94 7.36 69.23 -78.24
N THR A 95 8.08 70.11 -77.53
CA THR A 95 8.29 69.99 -76.07
C THR A 95 6.98 70.06 -75.29
N ASP A 96 6.07 70.96 -75.66
CA ASP A 96 4.77 71.09 -75.00
C ASP A 96 3.89 69.85 -75.24
N GLN A 97 3.93 69.29 -76.46
CA GLN A 97 3.24 68.03 -76.76
C GLN A 97 3.83 66.85 -75.99
N THR A 98 5.16 66.74 -75.86
CA THR A 98 5.76 65.68 -75.06
C THR A 98 5.41 65.84 -73.59
N ASN A 99 5.50 67.06 -73.06
CA ASN A 99 5.14 67.35 -71.67
C ASN A 99 3.67 67.02 -71.39
N SER A 100 2.75 67.36 -72.30
CA SER A 100 1.33 67.01 -72.18
C SER A 100 1.09 65.50 -72.18
N LYS A 101 1.85 64.72 -72.99
CA LYS A 101 1.79 63.26 -72.96
C LYS A 101 2.33 62.70 -71.64
N TYR A 102 3.44 63.24 -71.14
CA TYR A 102 4.02 62.82 -69.86
C TYR A 102 3.09 63.13 -68.68
N THR A 103 2.49 64.33 -68.63
CA THR A 103 1.54 64.66 -67.56
C THR A 103 0.30 63.76 -67.61
N SER A 104 -0.25 63.51 -68.79
CA SER A 104 -1.39 62.58 -68.96
C SER A 104 -1.04 61.15 -68.52
N SER A 105 0.16 60.67 -68.86
CA SER A 105 0.62 59.34 -68.44
C SER A 105 0.87 59.28 -66.93
N LEU A 106 1.39 60.35 -66.33
CA LEU A 106 1.63 60.44 -64.89
C LEU A 106 0.32 60.45 -64.09
N ASP A 107 -0.69 61.17 -64.59
CA ASP A 107 -2.03 61.18 -63.99
C ASP A 107 -2.66 59.78 -64.03
N GLU A 108 -2.50 59.06 -65.13
CA GLU A 108 -3.02 57.69 -65.26
C GLU A 108 -2.32 56.71 -64.31
N VAL A 109 -0.99 56.77 -64.22
CA VAL A 109 -0.23 55.96 -63.24
C VAL A 109 -0.62 56.31 -61.81
N THR A 110 -0.86 57.59 -61.52
CA THR A 110 -1.29 58.05 -60.20
C THR A 110 -2.67 57.49 -59.85
N LYS A 111 -3.63 57.52 -60.78
CA LYS A 111 -4.96 56.92 -60.60
C LYS A 111 -4.88 55.42 -60.37
N GLN A 112 -4.07 54.71 -61.16
CA GLN A 112 -3.87 53.26 -61.00
C GLN A 112 -3.27 52.93 -59.63
N THR A 113 -2.27 53.69 -59.20
CA THR A 113 -1.65 53.52 -57.87
C THR A 113 -2.64 53.78 -56.74
N GLN A 114 -3.48 54.82 -56.86
CA GLN A 114 -4.53 55.11 -55.87
C GLN A 114 -5.58 54.00 -55.81
N ASN A 115 -5.96 53.42 -56.95
CA ASN A 115 -6.90 52.31 -57.01
C ASN A 115 -6.30 51.05 -56.35
N LEU A 116 -5.05 50.71 -56.67
CA LEU A 116 -4.35 49.58 -56.06
C LEU A 116 -4.25 49.73 -54.53
N MET A 117 -3.93 50.92 -54.03
CA MET A 117 -3.89 51.18 -52.58
C MET A 117 -5.27 51.05 -51.93
N ARG A 118 -6.34 51.46 -52.62
CA ARG A 118 -7.71 51.32 -52.11
C ARG A 118 -8.10 49.84 -52.03
N ASP A 119 -7.77 49.06 -53.05
CA ASP A 119 -8.08 47.63 -53.13
C ASP A 119 -7.31 46.85 -52.07
N LEU A 120 -6.00 47.09 -51.93
CA LEU A 120 -5.17 46.51 -50.88
C LEU A 120 -5.70 46.85 -49.47
N LYS A 121 -6.16 48.09 -49.25
CA LYS A 121 -6.75 48.49 -47.97
C LYS A 121 -8.06 47.76 -47.69
N ALA A 122 -8.90 47.57 -48.71
CA ALA A 122 -10.15 46.82 -48.59
C ALA A 122 -9.90 45.33 -48.32
N GLU A 123 -8.93 44.74 -49.02
CA GLU A 123 -8.53 43.34 -48.82
C GLU A 123 -7.92 43.11 -47.43
N ASN A 124 -7.02 43.98 -46.98
CA ASN A 124 -6.46 43.93 -45.63
C ASN A 124 -7.55 44.05 -44.55
N LYS A 125 -8.52 44.93 -44.75
CA LYS A 125 -9.66 45.06 -43.82
C LYS A 125 -10.45 43.74 -43.75
N LYS A 126 -10.76 43.15 -44.90
CA LYS A 126 -11.47 41.86 -44.97
C LYS A 126 -10.67 40.73 -44.30
N HIS A 127 -9.35 40.68 -44.51
CA HIS A 127 -8.48 39.69 -43.89
C HIS A 127 -8.43 39.83 -42.37
N ILE A 128 -8.36 41.07 -41.86
CA ILE A 128 -8.43 41.34 -40.41
C ILE A 128 -9.78 40.91 -39.83
N GLU A 129 -10.88 41.19 -40.52
CA GLU A 129 -12.23 40.77 -40.10
C GLU A 129 -12.36 39.24 -40.05
N ASP A 130 -11.84 38.51 -41.04
CA ASP A 130 -11.82 37.04 -41.07
C ASP A 130 -10.96 36.45 -39.94
N LEU A 131 -9.77 37.00 -39.71
CA LEU A 131 -8.91 36.58 -38.58
C LEU A 131 -9.59 36.81 -37.23
N ASN A 132 -10.25 37.96 -37.06
CA ASN A 132 -10.98 38.26 -35.82
C ASN A 132 -12.17 37.31 -35.62
N ALA A 133 -12.87 36.93 -36.69
CA ALA A 133 -13.96 35.94 -36.62
C ALA A 133 -13.42 34.56 -36.20
N LYS A 134 -12.32 34.11 -36.81
CA LYS A 134 -11.65 32.84 -36.44
C LYS A 134 -11.15 32.85 -35.00
N HIS A 135 -10.59 33.97 -34.54
CA HIS A 135 -10.14 34.11 -33.16
C HIS A 135 -11.30 34.02 -32.16
N LYS A 136 -12.46 34.62 -32.50
CA LYS A 136 -13.67 34.51 -31.66
C LYS A 136 -14.19 33.08 -31.60
N ASP A 137 -14.21 32.36 -32.73
CA ASP A 137 -14.61 30.95 -32.78
C ASP A 137 -13.67 30.06 -31.95
N LEU A 138 -12.35 30.27 -32.05
CA LEU A 138 -11.37 29.54 -31.24
C LEU A 138 -11.54 29.82 -29.74
N ASN A 139 -11.79 31.06 -29.34
CA ASN A 139 -12.06 31.41 -27.94
C ASN A 139 -13.34 30.74 -27.43
N ALA A 140 -14.41 30.70 -28.23
CA ALA A 140 -15.64 30.00 -27.85
C ALA A 140 -15.38 28.50 -27.61
N LYS A 141 -14.67 27.84 -28.53
CA LYS A 141 -14.27 26.43 -28.38
C LYS A 141 -13.41 26.18 -27.14
N TYR A 142 -12.52 27.11 -26.81
CA TYR A 142 -11.70 27.02 -25.60
C TYR A 142 -12.54 27.10 -24.33
N GLU A 143 -13.50 28.02 -24.26
CA GLU A 143 -14.40 28.14 -23.10
C GLU A 143 -15.33 26.93 -22.95
N ASP A 144 -15.81 26.36 -24.08
CA ASP A 144 -16.58 25.12 -24.07
C ASP A 144 -15.76 23.96 -23.51
N LEU A 145 -14.52 23.78 -24.00
CA LEU A 145 -13.61 22.73 -23.52
C LEU A 145 -13.26 22.92 -22.03
N ASN A 146 -13.04 24.16 -21.59
CA ASN A 146 -12.79 24.49 -20.18
C ASN A 146 -14.00 24.13 -19.29
N THR A 147 -15.21 24.36 -19.80
CA THR A 147 -16.46 24.00 -19.11
C THR A 147 -16.64 22.49 -19.03
N GLU A 148 -16.38 21.74 -20.10
CA GLU A 148 -16.40 20.28 -20.08
C GLU A 148 -15.37 19.71 -19.11
N HIS A 149 -14.15 20.24 -19.11
CA HIS A 149 -13.10 19.83 -18.19
C HIS A 149 -13.51 20.06 -16.71
N LYS A 150 -14.14 21.20 -16.40
CA LYS A 150 -14.68 21.46 -15.05
C LYS A 150 -15.77 20.46 -14.66
N LYS A 151 -16.68 20.12 -15.58
CA LYS A 151 -17.72 19.10 -15.33
C LYS A 151 -17.11 17.72 -15.08
N MET A 152 -16.12 17.34 -15.88
CA MET A 152 -15.41 16.07 -15.69
C MET A 152 -14.70 16.00 -14.33
N ASN A 153 -14.03 17.08 -13.92
CA ASN A 153 -13.38 17.15 -12.61
C ASN A 153 -14.37 17.07 -11.45
N ALA A 154 -15.52 17.75 -11.56
CA ALA A 154 -16.56 17.69 -10.54
C ALA A 154 -17.10 16.26 -10.39
N LYS A 155 -17.37 15.59 -11.52
CA LYS A 155 -17.80 14.18 -11.52
C LYS A 155 -16.75 13.25 -10.91
N HIS A 156 -15.47 13.45 -11.25
CA HIS A 156 -14.40 12.64 -10.69
C HIS A 156 -14.28 12.79 -9.16
N GLU A 157 -14.45 14.01 -8.64
CA GLU A 157 -14.44 14.27 -7.19
C GLU A 157 -15.64 13.60 -6.49
N GLU A 158 -16.82 13.63 -7.11
CA GLU A 158 -18.03 12.93 -6.63
C GLU A 158 -17.80 11.41 -6.58
N ASP A 159 -17.34 10.80 -7.69
CA ASP A 159 -17.02 9.37 -7.77
C ASP A 159 -15.99 8.95 -6.68
N MET A 160 -14.99 9.81 -6.42
CA MET A 160 -13.98 9.56 -5.38
C MET A 160 -14.53 9.67 -3.96
N GLN A 161 -15.53 10.53 -3.72
CA GLN A 161 -16.21 10.62 -2.43
C GLN A 161 -17.10 9.41 -2.19
N ASP A 162 -17.83 8.96 -3.22
CA ASP A 162 -18.65 7.76 -3.15
C ASP A 162 -17.81 6.51 -2.88
N LEU A 163 -16.68 6.35 -3.58
CA LEU A 163 -15.75 5.24 -3.36
C LEU A 163 -15.19 5.25 -1.93
N LYS A 164 -14.84 6.41 -1.39
CA LYS A 164 -14.39 6.55 0.01
C LYS A 164 -15.49 6.15 0.99
N ALA A 165 -16.74 6.55 0.74
CA ALA A 165 -17.88 6.20 1.58
C ALA A 165 -18.16 4.69 1.55
N GLU A 166 -18.12 4.06 0.38
CA GLU A 166 -18.27 2.62 0.20
C GLU A 166 -17.17 1.85 0.94
N HIS A 167 -15.90 2.24 0.76
CA HIS A 167 -14.77 1.64 1.46
C HIS A 167 -14.91 1.75 2.99
N LYS A 168 -15.38 2.90 3.48
CA LYS A 168 -15.61 3.10 4.92
C LYS A 168 -16.69 2.15 5.44
N ARG A 169 -17.83 2.02 4.76
CA ARG A 169 -18.90 1.08 5.12
C ARG A 169 -18.39 -0.36 5.15
N ARG A 170 -17.64 -0.78 4.13
CA ARG A 170 -17.07 -2.13 4.05
C ARG A 170 -16.12 -2.44 5.22
N ILE A 171 -15.33 -1.45 5.66
CA ILE A 171 -14.45 -1.60 6.84
C ILE A 171 -15.28 -1.73 8.12
N GLU A 172 -16.36 -0.96 8.26
CA GLU A 172 -17.28 -1.04 9.40
C GLU A 172 -17.99 -2.41 9.48
N ASP A 173 -18.42 -2.93 8.33
CA ASP A 173 -19.03 -4.26 8.23
C ASP A 173 -18.04 -5.37 8.63
N LEU A 174 -16.83 -5.37 8.06
CA LEU A 174 -15.78 -6.34 8.40
C LEU A 174 -15.40 -6.28 9.88
N ASN A 175 -15.34 -5.09 10.47
CA ASN A 175 -15.08 -4.93 11.90
C ASN A 175 -16.21 -5.52 12.75
N THR A 176 -17.45 -5.41 12.30
CA THR A 176 -18.62 -5.98 12.98
C THR A 176 -18.60 -7.50 12.90
N GLU A 177 -18.35 -8.07 11.72
CA GLU A 177 -18.17 -9.51 11.53
C GLU A 177 -17.04 -10.07 12.40
N HIS A 178 -15.90 -9.39 12.44
CA HIS A 178 -14.76 -9.78 13.28
C HIS A 178 -15.12 -9.77 14.77
N LYS A 179 -15.86 -8.76 15.24
CA LYS A 179 -16.36 -8.72 16.63
C LYS A 179 -17.31 -9.88 16.94
N MET A 180 -18.22 -10.20 16.01
CA MET A 180 -19.12 -11.35 16.16
C MET A 180 -18.37 -12.67 16.21
N MET A 181 -17.37 -12.84 15.35
CA MET A 181 -16.51 -14.03 15.33
C MET A 181 -15.74 -14.18 16.65
N ASN A 182 -15.16 -13.10 17.17
CA ASN A 182 -14.47 -13.11 18.46
C ASN A 182 -15.42 -13.46 19.62
N ALA A 183 -16.63 -12.88 19.64
CA ALA A 183 -17.63 -13.20 20.66
C ALA A 183 -18.14 -14.65 20.57
N LYS A 184 -18.15 -15.23 19.36
CA LYS A 184 -18.43 -16.65 19.19
C LYS A 184 -17.27 -17.51 19.71
N HIS A 185 -16.04 -17.19 19.32
CA HIS A 185 -14.85 -17.92 19.77
C HIS A 185 -14.70 -17.91 21.30
N GLU A 186 -14.95 -16.77 21.95
CA GLU A 186 -14.93 -16.66 23.41
C GLU A 186 -15.97 -17.57 24.08
N ARG A 187 -17.19 -17.66 23.52
CA ARG A 187 -18.21 -18.59 24.00
C ARG A 187 -17.80 -20.05 23.81
N ASP A 188 -17.29 -20.39 22.63
CA ASP A 188 -16.82 -21.75 22.33
C ASP A 188 -15.70 -22.16 23.30
N MET A 189 -14.80 -21.23 23.66
CA MET A 189 -13.75 -21.45 24.68
C MET A 189 -14.31 -21.62 26.10
N GLN A 190 -15.34 -20.87 26.47
CA GLN A 190 -16.01 -21.01 27.77
C GLN A 190 -16.73 -22.37 27.87
N ASP A 191 -17.42 -22.78 26.82
CA ASP A 191 -18.10 -24.08 26.74
C ASP A 191 -17.09 -25.23 26.82
N LEU A 192 -15.98 -25.14 26.07
CA LEU A 192 -14.90 -26.13 26.13
C LEU A 192 -14.29 -26.22 27.53
N ASN A 193 -14.05 -25.08 28.20
CA ASN A 193 -13.53 -25.06 29.56
C ASN A 193 -14.52 -25.68 30.56
N ALA A 194 -15.82 -25.45 30.40
CA ALA A 194 -16.84 -26.09 31.23
C ALA A 194 -16.88 -27.61 31.02
N GLU A 195 -16.73 -28.09 29.78
CA GLU A 195 -16.65 -29.51 29.46
C GLU A 195 -15.39 -30.16 30.07
N ILE A 196 -14.22 -29.52 29.92
CA ILE A 196 -12.96 -29.98 30.52
C ILE A 196 -13.11 -30.08 32.05
N LYS A 197 -13.72 -29.07 32.70
CA LYS A 197 -13.96 -29.09 34.14
C LYS A 197 -14.83 -30.27 34.57
N LYS A 198 -15.93 -30.53 33.85
CA LYS A 198 -16.81 -31.68 34.10
C LYS A 198 -16.07 -33.01 33.92
N HIS A 199 -15.18 -33.11 32.94
CA HIS A 199 -14.36 -34.29 32.72
C HIS A 199 -13.36 -34.53 33.87
N ILE A 200 -12.72 -33.47 34.37
CA ILE A 200 -11.83 -33.53 35.53
C ILE A 200 -12.59 -33.99 36.79
N GLU A 201 -13.78 -33.44 37.04
CA GLU A 201 -14.63 -33.85 38.17
C GLU A 201 -15.01 -35.34 38.09
N ASN A 202 -15.36 -35.84 36.89
CA ASN A 202 -15.65 -37.26 36.67
C ASN A 202 -14.42 -38.15 36.90
N LEU A 203 -13.25 -37.76 36.38
CA LEU A 203 -12.00 -38.49 36.62
C LEU A 203 -11.64 -38.55 38.11
N ASN A 204 -11.86 -37.46 38.85
CA ASN A 204 -11.64 -37.42 40.29
C ASN A 204 -12.60 -38.37 41.05
N ALA A 205 -13.87 -38.42 40.65
CA ALA A 205 -14.85 -39.36 41.23
C ALA A 205 -14.42 -40.82 40.99
N LYS A 206 -14.07 -41.19 39.74
CA LYS A 206 -13.56 -42.53 39.41
C LYS A 206 -12.29 -42.89 40.18
N ASN A 207 -11.39 -41.92 40.37
CA ASN A 207 -10.17 -42.13 41.14
C ASN A 207 -10.46 -42.38 42.63
N ALA A 208 -11.52 -41.74 43.18
CA ALA A 208 -11.98 -42.01 44.54
C ALA A 208 -12.55 -43.43 44.68
N GLU A 209 -13.39 -43.87 43.74
CA GLU A 209 -13.92 -45.26 43.68
C GLU A 209 -12.79 -46.30 43.58
N HIS A 210 -11.77 -46.01 42.75
CA HIS A 210 -10.60 -46.87 42.62
C HIS A 210 -9.80 -46.96 43.93
N LYS A 211 -9.64 -45.83 44.64
CA LYS A 211 -8.95 -45.80 45.94
C LYS A 211 -9.70 -46.62 47.00
N GLU A 212 -11.03 -46.54 47.04
CA GLU A 212 -11.86 -47.35 47.93
C GLU A 212 -11.74 -48.84 47.59
N SER A 213 -11.80 -49.19 46.30
CA SER A 213 -11.60 -50.56 45.83
C SER A 213 -10.22 -51.11 46.22
N MET A 214 -9.17 -50.29 46.12
CA MET A 214 -7.83 -50.67 46.59
C MET A 214 -7.77 -50.89 48.10
N GLN A 215 -8.46 -50.07 48.90
CA GLN A 215 -8.52 -50.24 50.35
C GLN A 215 -9.22 -51.55 50.72
N ILE A 216 -10.35 -51.86 50.08
CA ILE A 216 -11.06 -53.13 50.28
C ILE A 216 -10.15 -54.32 49.95
N LEU A 217 -9.44 -54.27 48.81
CA LEU A 217 -8.48 -55.32 48.43
C LEU A 217 -7.35 -55.48 49.45
N GLN A 218 -6.79 -54.38 49.96
CA GLN A 218 -5.78 -54.41 51.02
C GLN A 218 -6.30 -55.07 52.30
N THR A 219 -7.53 -54.75 52.72
CA THR A 219 -8.18 -55.38 53.87
C THR A 219 -8.40 -56.88 53.65
N LEU A 220 -8.90 -57.29 52.48
CA LEU A 220 -9.10 -58.70 52.14
C LEU A 220 -7.79 -59.50 52.18
N ILE A 221 -6.71 -58.95 51.59
CA ILE A 221 -5.37 -59.58 51.63
C ILE A 221 -4.88 -59.72 53.07
N SER A 222 -5.06 -58.70 53.91
CA SER A 222 -4.68 -58.76 55.32
C SER A 222 -5.48 -59.83 56.09
N ASN A 223 -6.78 -59.92 55.84
CA ASN A 223 -7.65 -60.93 56.47
C ASN A 223 -7.26 -62.35 56.04
N GLN A 224 -7.00 -62.56 54.74
CA GLN A 224 -6.52 -63.85 54.23
C GLN A 224 -5.19 -64.25 54.85
N LYS A 225 -4.25 -63.30 54.99
CA LYS A 225 -2.96 -63.54 55.64
C LYS A 225 -3.13 -63.93 57.11
N ASN A 226 -4.04 -63.28 57.84
CA ASN A 226 -4.33 -63.62 59.23
C ASN A 226 -4.99 -65.00 59.36
N ALA A 227 -5.89 -65.36 58.43
CA ALA A 227 -6.52 -66.69 58.40
C ALA A 227 -5.48 -67.80 58.14
N LEU A 228 -4.54 -67.58 57.22
CA LEU A 228 -3.43 -68.51 56.98
C LEU A 228 -2.56 -68.69 58.23
N LEU A 229 -2.19 -67.59 58.91
CA LEU A 229 -1.43 -67.66 60.17
C LEU A 229 -2.18 -68.41 61.28
N LEU A 230 -3.50 -68.26 61.38
CA LEU A 230 -4.33 -69.02 62.33
C LEU A 230 -4.41 -70.49 61.95
N GLY A 231 -4.54 -70.82 60.66
CA GLY A 231 -4.53 -72.20 60.17
C GLY A 231 -3.23 -72.93 60.47
N ASP A 232 -2.09 -72.26 60.29
CA ASP A 232 -0.77 -72.78 60.68
C ASP A 232 -0.70 -73.03 62.19
N LEU A 233 -1.18 -72.09 63.02
CA LEU A 233 -1.18 -72.22 64.48
C LEU A 233 -2.05 -73.36 64.99
N VAL A 234 -3.24 -73.54 64.40
CA VAL A 234 -4.15 -74.66 64.74
C VAL A 234 -3.53 -75.99 64.34
N SER A 235 -2.88 -76.05 63.17
CA SER A 235 -2.18 -77.25 62.71
C SER A 235 -1.02 -77.64 63.65
N ASP A 236 -0.21 -76.66 64.06
CA ASP A 236 0.85 -76.85 65.06
C ASP A 236 0.29 -77.34 66.40
N PHE A 237 -0.83 -76.78 66.86
CA PHE A 237 -1.49 -77.18 68.10
C PHE A 237 -2.06 -78.62 68.01
N GLN A 238 -2.75 -78.95 66.93
CA GLN A 238 -3.28 -80.30 66.70
C GLN A 238 -2.17 -81.34 66.63
N LEU A 239 -1.03 -81.01 66.00
CA LEU A 239 0.14 -81.87 65.96
C LEU A 239 0.72 -82.10 67.36
N ALA A 240 0.82 -81.06 68.19
CA ALA A 240 1.29 -81.17 69.57
C ALA A 240 0.37 -82.04 70.44
N VAL A 241 -0.94 -81.91 70.28
CA VAL A 241 -1.94 -82.76 70.97
C VAL A 241 -1.83 -84.21 70.51
N ALA A 242 -1.75 -84.47 69.20
CA ALA A 242 -1.66 -85.81 68.63
C ALA A 242 -0.37 -86.57 69.04
N GLN A 243 0.70 -85.84 69.34
CA GLN A 243 1.96 -86.41 69.82
C GLN A 243 1.92 -86.86 71.29
N GLY A 244 0.78 -86.74 71.98
CA GLY A 244 0.60 -87.27 73.34
C GLY A 244 1.44 -86.57 74.40
N CYS A 245 1.80 -85.31 74.17
CA CYS A 245 2.55 -84.51 75.11
C CYS A 245 1.62 -84.01 76.25
N GLU A 246 1.35 -84.86 77.23
CA GLU A 246 0.78 -84.48 78.55
C GLU A 246 1.85 -83.89 79.49
N GLN A 247 2.95 -83.37 78.95
CA GLN A 247 3.91 -82.62 79.75
C GLN A 247 3.49 -81.16 79.82
N ASP A 248 3.46 -80.60 81.03
CA ASP A 248 3.30 -79.17 81.32
C ASP A 248 4.03 -78.33 80.26
N PHE A 249 3.28 -77.88 79.26
CA PHE A 249 3.80 -76.98 78.24
C PHE A 249 3.95 -75.62 78.91
N GLU A 250 5.05 -75.44 79.64
CA GLU A 250 5.72 -74.14 79.69
C GLU A 250 5.95 -73.74 78.24
N PHE A 251 5.12 -72.83 77.74
CA PHE A 251 5.25 -72.20 76.43
C PHE A 251 6.60 -71.45 76.39
N LYS A 252 7.70 -72.16 76.17
CA LYS A 252 9.00 -71.59 75.85
C LYS A 252 8.91 -71.10 74.41
N LEU A 253 8.27 -69.93 74.25
CA LEU A 253 8.48 -69.08 73.08
C LEU A 253 9.99 -69.03 72.81
N PRO A 254 10.46 -69.28 71.58
CA PRO A 254 11.88 -69.28 71.28
C PRO A 254 12.48 -67.96 71.75
N ALA A 255 13.45 -68.04 72.67
CA ALA A 255 14.01 -66.90 73.39
C ALA A 255 14.51 -65.79 72.45
N LYS A 256 14.83 -66.09 71.19
CA LYS A 256 15.26 -65.11 70.18
C LYS A 256 14.14 -64.20 69.66
N THR A 257 12.89 -64.65 69.62
CA THR A 257 11.75 -63.82 69.17
C THR A 257 11.17 -63.03 70.34
N VAL A 258 11.19 -63.60 71.54
CA VAL A 258 10.90 -62.89 72.78
C VAL A 258 11.95 -61.81 73.02
N ASP A 259 13.25 -62.08 72.92
CA ASP A 259 14.28 -61.06 73.19
C ASP A 259 14.19 -59.84 72.26
N ARG A 260 13.74 -60.00 71.00
CA ARG A 260 13.61 -58.88 70.07
C ARG A 260 12.41 -57.99 70.44
N ARG A 261 11.24 -58.59 70.71
CA ARG A 261 10.07 -57.84 71.19
C ARG A 261 10.23 -57.33 72.62
N MET A 262 10.91 -58.07 73.50
CA MET A 262 11.21 -57.68 74.88
C MET A 262 12.27 -56.57 74.94
N LYS A 263 13.21 -56.49 73.96
CA LYS A 263 14.10 -55.33 73.80
C LYS A 263 13.38 -54.09 73.27
N GLU A 264 12.36 -54.24 72.44
CA GLU A 264 11.51 -53.13 72.00
C GLU A 264 10.57 -52.65 73.12
N ILE A 265 9.99 -53.57 73.91
CA ILE A 265 9.19 -53.26 75.10
C ILE A 265 10.04 -52.64 76.22
N LYS A 266 11.28 -53.11 76.45
CA LYS A 266 12.21 -52.47 77.41
C LYS A 266 12.60 -51.05 77.03
N ARG A 267 12.47 -50.65 75.76
CA ARG A 267 12.63 -49.25 75.33
C ARG A 267 11.35 -48.41 75.49
N GLY A 268 10.23 -49.05 75.81
CA GLY A 268 8.92 -48.43 75.99
C GLY A 268 8.28 -48.70 77.36
N ARG A 269 8.98 -48.33 78.44
CA ARG A 269 8.46 -48.05 79.81
C ARG A 269 7.79 -49.18 80.61
N ASN A 270 8.37 -49.35 81.82
CA ASN A 270 7.84 -49.77 83.13
C ASN A 270 6.33 -49.94 83.31
N ILE A 271 5.99 -50.77 84.32
CA ILE A 271 4.67 -51.09 84.93
C ILE A 271 4.18 -52.44 84.32
N ILE A 272 4.13 -53.61 84.97
CA ILE A 272 3.62 -54.05 86.29
C ILE A 272 4.28 -55.38 86.72
N ALA A 273 4.29 -55.63 88.03
CA ALA A 273 4.79 -56.80 88.76
C ALA A 273 4.24 -58.18 88.31
N HIS A 274 5.05 -59.22 88.52
CA HIS A 274 4.68 -60.63 88.45
C HIS A 274 3.78 -61.04 89.63
N PRO A 275 2.70 -61.81 89.39
CA PRO A 275 2.16 -62.74 90.37
C PRO A 275 2.74 -64.14 90.11
N ARG A 276 3.58 -64.61 91.04
CA ARG A 276 3.75 -66.04 91.29
C ARG A 276 2.59 -66.45 92.18
N ASP A 277 1.64 -67.19 91.61
CA ASP A 277 0.90 -68.31 92.22
C ASP A 277 -0.31 -68.62 91.30
N SER A 278 -0.37 -69.87 90.86
CA SER A 278 -1.05 -70.33 89.64
C SER A 278 -2.46 -70.88 89.87
N SER A 279 -3.35 -70.14 90.55
CA SER A 279 -4.71 -70.66 90.78
C SER A 279 -5.87 -69.78 90.31
N GLU A 280 -5.69 -68.55 89.82
CA GLU A 280 -6.83 -67.76 89.29
C GLU A 280 -6.46 -66.94 88.05
N PHE A 281 -6.68 -67.53 86.86
CA PHE A 281 -6.69 -66.78 85.61
C PHE A 281 -8.07 -66.12 85.44
N THR A 282 -8.24 -64.94 86.00
CA THR A 282 -9.50 -64.18 85.90
C THR A 282 -9.58 -63.39 84.59
N ALA A 283 -10.81 -63.11 84.13
CA ALA A 283 -11.05 -62.28 82.94
C ALA A 283 -10.39 -60.89 83.05
N GLU A 284 -10.23 -60.37 84.27
CA GLU A 284 -9.58 -59.09 84.55
C GLU A 284 -8.07 -59.13 84.25
N ASN A 285 -7.40 -60.24 84.56
CA ASN A 285 -5.98 -60.41 84.26
C ASN A 285 -5.73 -60.46 82.74
N LEU A 286 -6.60 -61.12 81.99
CA LEU A 286 -6.53 -61.13 80.53
C LEU A 286 -6.80 -59.74 79.93
N ASN A 287 -7.80 -59.01 80.44
CA ASN A 287 -8.10 -57.67 79.94
C ASN A 287 -6.91 -56.71 80.12
N ALA A 288 -6.23 -56.77 81.29
CA ALA A 288 -5.05 -55.95 81.57
C ALA A 288 -3.87 -56.27 80.63
N VAL A 289 -3.65 -57.56 80.31
CA VAL A 289 -2.63 -57.99 79.35
C VAL A 289 -2.96 -57.50 77.94
N LEU A 290 -4.22 -57.63 77.50
CA LEU A 290 -4.62 -57.17 76.17
C LEU A 290 -4.55 -55.63 76.05
N GLN A 291 -4.83 -54.90 77.12
CA GLN A 291 -4.74 -53.44 77.16
C GLN A 291 -3.29 -52.95 77.09
N THR A 292 -2.36 -53.60 77.80
CA THR A 292 -0.92 -53.25 77.75
C THR A 292 -0.27 -53.56 76.39
N GLN A 293 -0.84 -54.50 75.61
CA GLN A 293 -0.41 -54.79 74.25
C GLN A 293 -0.96 -53.82 73.19
N GLY A 294 -1.71 -52.79 73.60
CA GLY A 294 -2.24 -51.78 72.67
C GLY A 294 -3.35 -52.29 71.76
N ILE A 295 -3.98 -53.42 72.10
CA ILE A 295 -5.09 -53.99 71.34
C ILE A 295 -6.31 -53.09 71.53
N SER A 296 -6.96 -52.70 70.42
CA SER A 296 -8.14 -51.82 70.44
C SER A 296 -9.26 -52.43 71.28
N GLU A 297 -10.07 -51.57 71.91
CA GLU A 297 -11.10 -52.00 72.86
C GLU A 297 -12.10 -53.03 72.31
N GLU A 298 -12.49 -52.93 71.04
CA GLU A 298 -13.41 -53.89 70.40
C GLU A 298 -12.81 -55.30 70.34
N HIS A 299 -11.56 -55.42 69.90
CA HIS A 299 -10.84 -56.71 69.89
C HIS A 299 -10.63 -57.27 71.30
N ARG A 300 -10.47 -56.43 72.32
CA ARG A 300 -10.38 -56.90 73.72
C ARG A 300 -11.70 -57.50 74.20
N LYS A 301 -12.83 -56.86 73.87
CA LYS A 301 -14.17 -57.37 74.20
C LYS A 301 -14.43 -58.72 73.55
N ILE A 302 -14.02 -58.90 72.30
CA ILE A 302 -14.12 -60.19 71.60
C ILE A 302 -13.25 -61.25 72.29
N GLY A 303 -11.98 -60.93 72.59
CA GLY A 303 -11.08 -61.86 73.28
C GLY A 303 -11.61 -62.30 74.65
N LEU A 304 -12.15 -61.38 75.44
CA LEU A 304 -12.79 -61.70 76.71
C LEU A 304 -14.04 -62.57 76.54
N LYS A 305 -14.87 -62.29 75.53
CA LYS A 305 -16.05 -63.09 75.22
C LYS A 305 -15.67 -64.52 74.83
N CYS A 306 -14.63 -64.69 74.01
CA CYS A 306 -14.12 -66.01 73.63
C CYS A 306 -13.61 -66.80 74.84
N VAL A 307 -12.93 -66.15 75.79
CA VAL A 307 -12.48 -66.80 77.03
C VAL A 307 -13.66 -67.16 77.92
N GLU A 308 -14.63 -66.27 78.08
CA GLU A 308 -15.87 -66.55 78.80
C GLU A 308 -16.62 -67.78 78.20
N LEU A 309 -16.64 -67.88 76.86
CA LEU A 309 -17.25 -69.00 76.13
C LEU A 309 -16.42 -70.29 76.17
N LEU A 310 -15.10 -70.20 76.30
CA LEU A 310 -14.21 -71.36 76.45
C LEU A 310 -14.32 -71.98 77.85
N PHE A 311 -14.56 -71.18 78.89
CA PHE A 311 -14.64 -71.65 80.27
C PHE A 311 -16.07 -71.94 80.75
N ASN A 312 -17.10 -71.43 80.09
CA ASN A 312 -18.46 -71.92 80.28
C ASN A 312 -18.63 -73.24 79.52
N LYS A 313 -18.92 -74.32 80.25
CA LYS A 313 -19.11 -75.69 79.74
C LYS A 313 -20.36 -75.89 78.86
N ASP A 314 -20.96 -74.82 78.34
CA ASP A 314 -22.11 -74.91 77.45
C ASP A 314 -21.66 -75.24 76.02
N HIS A 315 -21.62 -76.55 75.75
CA HIS A 315 -21.26 -77.14 74.47
C HIS A 315 -22.14 -76.68 73.28
N SER A 316 -23.32 -76.11 73.53
CA SER A 316 -24.27 -75.69 72.50
C SER A 316 -23.78 -74.51 71.67
N PHE A 317 -22.92 -73.64 72.21
CA PHE A 317 -22.39 -72.49 71.49
C PHE A 317 -21.35 -72.90 70.43
N TRP A 318 -20.57 -73.95 70.69
CA TRP A 318 -19.56 -74.46 69.75
C TRP A 318 -20.19 -75.15 68.53
N GLU A 319 -21.37 -75.75 68.68
CA GLU A 319 -22.10 -76.33 67.54
C GLU A 319 -22.63 -75.25 66.56
N GLU A 320 -23.09 -74.10 67.07
CA GLU A 320 -23.59 -73.01 66.21
C GLU A 320 -22.45 -72.28 65.47
N LEU A 321 -21.26 -72.18 66.06
CA LEU A 321 -20.11 -71.53 65.46
C LEU A 321 -19.43 -72.38 64.38
N ASN A 322 -19.60 -73.71 64.44
CA ASN A 322 -19.09 -74.64 63.42
C ASN A 322 -20.03 -74.75 62.20
N THR A 323 -21.26 -74.24 62.28
CA THR A 323 -22.25 -74.29 61.20
C THR A 323 -22.37 -72.98 60.39
N LYS A 324 -21.74 -71.89 60.83
CA LYS A 324 -21.69 -70.59 60.13
C LYS A 324 -20.33 -70.32 59.50
#